data_AF-A0A552HRW5-F1
#
_entry.id   AF-A0A552HRW5-F1
#
_cell.length_a   1.000
_cell.length_b   1.000
_cell.length_c   1.000
_cell.angle_alpha   90.00
_cell.angle_beta   90.00
_cell.angle_gamma   90.00
#
_symmetry.space_group_name_H-M   'P 1'
#
loop_
_entity.id
_entity.type
_entity.pdbx_description
1 polymer ?
#
loop_
_entity_poly.entity_id
_entity_poly.type
_entity_poly.pdbx_seq_one_letter_code
_entity_poly.pdbx_strand_id
1 'polypeptide(L)'
;MTILLSPKGTFPAKIIEIVGSYQLVMNRGKQNNIQVGRRVLVYEPTTEKIQGRWEYLEIVKGRGRVITVEENKATIESDCLKTFENPKIGDLVKPI
;
A
#
# COMPACT_ATOMS: atom_id res chain seq x y z
N MET A 1 -14.59 -12.49 -17.60
CA MET A 1 -13.42 -11.76 -17.06
C MET A 1 -13.56 -11.78 -15.54
N THR A 2 -12.89 -12.71 -14.87
CA THR A 2 -13.10 -12.91 -13.43
C THR A 2 -12.18 -11.95 -12.67
N ILE A 3 -12.78 -11.04 -11.92
CA ILE A 3 -12.04 -10.21 -10.97
C ILE A 3 -11.51 -11.18 -9.91
N LEU A 4 -10.21 -11.47 -9.93
CA LEU A 4 -9.50 -12.16 -8.86
C LEU A 4 -9.54 -11.24 -7.64
N LEU A 5 -10.62 -11.31 -6.87
CA LEU A 5 -10.67 -10.76 -5.52
C LEU A 5 -9.49 -11.39 -4.78
N SER A 6 -8.58 -10.55 -4.28
CA SER A 6 -7.49 -10.98 -3.41
C SER A 6 -8.08 -11.90 -2.32
N PRO A 7 -7.41 -13.01 -1.95
CA PRO A 7 -7.87 -13.86 -0.85
C PRO A 7 -8.24 -13.01 0.37
N LYS A 8 -9.33 -13.36 1.07
CA LYS A 8 -9.71 -12.68 2.32
C LYS A 8 -8.48 -12.58 3.23
N GLY A 9 -8.13 -11.37 3.65
CA GLY A 9 -6.98 -11.11 4.55
C GLY A 9 -5.67 -10.67 3.87
N THR A 10 -5.56 -10.69 2.54
CA THR A 10 -4.35 -10.17 1.87
C THR A 10 -4.21 -8.65 2.04
N PHE A 11 -5.31 -7.91 1.89
CA PHE A 11 -5.33 -6.44 1.98
C PHE A 11 -6.40 -5.94 2.96
N PRO A 12 -6.23 -4.73 3.53
CA PRO A 12 -5.09 -3.83 3.35
C PRO A 12 -3.82 -4.38 4.01
N ALA A 13 -2.67 -4.19 3.33
CA ALA A 13 -1.37 -4.39 3.94
C ALA A 13 -0.97 -3.12 4.69
N LYS A 14 0.06 -3.20 5.54
CA LYS A 14 0.63 -2.06 6.26
C LYS A 14 2.08 -1.86 5.88
N ILE A 15 2.49 -0.60 5.69
CA ILE A 15 3.89 -0.22 5.62
C ILE A 15 4.55 -0.47 6.97
N ILE A 16 5.65 -1.23 6.98
CA ILE A 16 6.41 -1.59 8.18
C ILE A 16 7.81 -1.01 8.19
N GLU A 17 8.31 -0.56 7.03
CA GLU A 17 9.64 0.02 6.89
C GLU A 17 9.66 1.02 5.73
N ILE A 18 10.42 2.10 5.91
CA ILE A 18 10.68 3.13 4.91
C ILE A 18 12.17 3.07 4.60
N VAL A 19 12.51 2.50 3.44
CA VAL A 19 13.91 2.32 3.02
C VAL A 19 14.45 3.64 2.43
N GLY A 20 13.57 4.44 1.84
CA GLY A 20 13.90 5.77 1.34
C GLY A 20 12.65 6.45 0.76
N SER A 21 12.85 7.58 0.10
CA SER A 21 11.75 8.37 -0.45
C SER A 21 11.00 7.70 -1.61
N TYR A 22 11.60 6.68 -2.23
CA TYR A 22 11.05 5.92 -3.36
C TYR A 22 10.67 4.47 -3.05
N GLN A 23 11.10 3.93 -1.90
CA GLN A 23 10.97 2.51 -1.59
C GLN A 23 10.40 2.29 -0.19
N LEU A 24 9.35 1.47 -0.13
CA LEU A 24 8.62 1.12 1.09
C LEU A 24 8.49 -0.39 1.21
N VAL A 25 8.39 -0.91 2.43
CA VAL A 25 8.16 -2.34 2.67
C VAL A 25 6.80 -2.53 3.31
N MET A 26 5.99 -3.43 2.77
CA MET A 26 4.71 -3.83 3.34
C MET A 26 4.77 -5.20 4.01
N ASN A 27 3.92 -5.42 5.03
CA ASN A 27 3.80 -6.68 5.76
C ASN A 27 3.03 -7.79 5.03
N ARG A 28 3.21 -7.90 3.70
CA ARG A 28 2.61 -8.95 2.89
C ARG A 28 3.62 -9.47 1.87
N GLY A 29 3.75 -10.79 1.79
CA GLY A 29 4.72 -11.49 0.93
C GLY A 29 4.11 -12.69 0.20
N LYS A 30 4.93 -13.71 -0.07
CA LYS A 30 4.54 -14.96 -0.76
C LYS A 30 3.35 -15.64 -0.09
N GLN A 31 3.35 -15.72 1.25
CA GLN A 31 2.27 -16.34 2.03
C GLN A 31 0.91 -15.67 1.81
N ASN A 32 0.92 -14.41 1.35
CA ASN A 32 -0.29 -13.64 1.09
C ASN A 32 -0.61 -13.53 -0.40
N ASN A 33 0.06 -14.32 -1.25
CA ASN A 33 -0.06 -14.32 -2.71
C ASN A 33 0.29 -12.96 -3.34
N ILE A 34 1.28 -12.26 -2.77
CA ILE A 34 1.86 -11.06 -3.41
C ILE A 34 2.77 -11.50 -4.55
N GLN A 35 2.74 -10.76 -5.66
CA GLN A 35 3.53 -11.04 -6.85
C GLN A 35 4.32 -9.80 -7.25
N VAL A 36 5.55 -10.02 -7.73
CA VAL A 36 6.36 -8.97 -8.36
C VAL A 36 5.59 -8.40 -9.54
N GLY A 37 5.66 -7.09 -9.71
CA GLY A 37 4.97 -6.37 -10.76
C GLY A 37 3.55 -5.93 -10.44
N ARG A 38 2.98 -6.39 -9.32
CA ARG A 38 1.66 -5.93 -8.88
C ARG A 38 1.72 -4.45 -8.53
N ARG A 39 0.75 -3.68 -9.05
CA ARG A 39 0.59 -2.26 -8.74
C ARG A 39 -0.27 -2.09 -7.48
N VAL A 40 0.08 -1.07 -6.71
CA VAL A 40 -0.55 -0.77 -5.43
C VAL A 40 -0.68 0.74 -5.20
N LEU A 41 -1.63 1.11 -4.35
CA LEU A 41 -1.81 2.44 -3.79
C LEU A 41 -1.42 2.43 -2.32
N VAL A 42 -0.58 3.38 -1.91
CA VAL A 42 -0.24 3.66 -0.52
C VAL A 42 -1.08 4.84 -0.04
N TYR A 43 -1.72 4.71 1.13
CA TYR A 43 -2.62 5.73 1.65
C TYR A 43 -2.68 5.73 3.19
N GLU A 44 -2.94 6.89 3.77
CA GLU A 44 -3.22 7.07 5.20
C GLU A 44 -4.74 7.10 5.41
N PRO A 45 -5.33 6.15 6.15
CA PRO A 45 -6.74 6.20 6.52
C PRO A 45 -6.96 7.24 7.62
N THR A 46 -7.88 8.18 7.42
CA THR A 46 -8.25 9.18 8.42
C THR A 46 -9.76 9.32 8.53
N THR A 47 -10.23 9.80 9.67
CA THR A 47 -11.64 10.14 9.89
C THR A 47 -11.70 11.60 10.33
N GLU A 48 -12.40 12.42 9.57
CA GLU A 48 -12.48 13.86 9.80
C GLU A 48 -13.93 14.34 9.85
N LYS A 49 -14.17 15.45 10.53
CA LYS A 49 -15.51 16.02 10.63
C LYS A 49 -15.72 17.07 9.54
N ILE A 50 -16.51 16.73 8.52
CA ILE A 50 -16.83 17.60 7.38
C ILE A 50 -18.30 18.01 7.49
N GLN A 51 -18.56 19.32 7.51
CA GLN A 51 -19.93 19.88 7.63
C GLN A 51 -20.76 19.26 8.77
N GLY A 52 -20.09 18.92 9.89
CA GLY A 52 -20.74 18.35 11.06
C GLY A 52 -20.85 16.81 11.08
N ARG A 53 -20.47 16.11 10.01
CA ARG A 53 -20.51 14.65 9.90
C ARG A 53 -19.12 14.03 9.92
N TRP A 54 -18.97 12.87 10.54
CA TRP A 54 -17.72 12.11 10.52
C TRP A 54 -17.62 11.36 9.19
N GLU A 55 -16.61 11.68 8.40
CA GLU A 55 -16.35 11.09 7.10
C GLU A 55 -15.02 10.34 7.13
N TYR A 56 -14.97 9.19 6.45
CA TYR A 56 -13.73 8.43 6.28
C TYR A 56 -13.03 8.85 4.98
N LEU A 57 -11.74 9.15 5.07
CA LEU A 57 -10.92 9.59 3.95
C LEU A 57 -9.68 8.71 3.82
N GLU A 58 -9.23 8.53 2.58
CA GLU A 58 -7.97 7.89 2.25
C GLU A 58 -7.02 8.95 1.68
N ILE A 59 -6.09 9.45 2.50
CA ILE A 59 -5.09 10.42 2.05
C ILE A 59 -4.03 9.68 1.24
N VAL A 60 -4.06 9.85 -0.08
CA VAL A 60 -3.15 9.17 -1.01
C VAL A 60 -1.71 9.63 -0.79
N LYS A 61 -0.80 8.68 -0.61
CA LYS A 61 0.65 8.92 -0.46
C LYS A 61 1.41 8.67 -1.75
N GLY A 62 0.90 7.77 -2.58
CA GLY A 62 1.51 7.48 -3.87
C GLY A 62 1.11 6.13 -4.43
N ARG A 63 1.54 5.89 -5.67
CA ARG A 63 1.36 4.61 -6.37
C ARG A 63 2.72 3.97 -6.54
N GLY A 64 2.75 2.64 -6.49
CA GLY A 64 3.98 1.92 -6.73
C GLY A 64 3.75 0.52 -7.25
N ARG A 65 4.86 -0.15 -7.52
CA ARG A 65 4.95 -1.49 -8.04
C ARG A 65 5.77 -2.34 -7.08
N VAL A 66 5.31 -3.56 -6.83
CA VAL A 66 6.07 -4.55 -6.07
C VAL A 66 7.30 -4.95 -6.87
N ILE A 67 8.49 -4.74 -6.33
CA ILE A 67 9.79 -5.04 -6.97
C ILE A 67 10.45 -6.30 -6.41
N THR A 68 10.22 -6.61 -5.13
CA THR A 68 10.71 -7.84 -4.49
C THR A 68 9.63 -8.43 -3.59
N VAL A 69 9.63 -9.76 -3.46
CA VAL A 69 8.69 -10.49 -2.61
C VAL A 69 9.44 -11.54 -1.80
N GLU A 70 9.40 -11.40 -0.48
CA GLU A 70 9.89 -12.36 0.50
C GLU A 70 8.72 -13.16 1.09
N GLU A 71 8.98 -14.02 2.06
CA GLU A 71 7.96 -14.92 2.62
C GLU A 71 6.76 -14.16 3.22
N ASN A 72 7.02 -13.14 4.04
CA ASN A 72 6.03 -12.38 4.81
C ASN A 72 6.02 -10.87 4.51
N LYS A 73 6.88 -10.39 3.61
CA LYS A 73 6.99 -8.97 3.24
C LYS A 73 7.32 -8.78 1.77
N ALA A 74 7.12 -7.57 1.28
CA ALA A 74 7.43 -7.18 -0.09
C ALA A 74 7.82 -5.71 -0.16
N THR A 75 8.75 -5.38 -1.06
CA THR A 75 9.19 -4.00 -1.31
C THR A 75 8.42 -3.42 -2.49
N ILE A 76 7.93 -2.20 -2.30
CA ILE A 76 7.21 -1.39 -3.27
C ILE A 76 8.13 -0.25 -3.70
N GLU A 77 8.26 -0.03 -4.99
CA GLU A 77 8.94 1.11 -5.59
C GLU A 77 7.91 2.05 -6.24
N SER A 78 8.11 3.36 -6.14
CA SER A 78 7.19 4.36 -6.71
C SER A 78 7.15 4.35 -8.25
N ASP A 79 5.94 4.49 -8.82
CA ASP A 79 5.66 4.30 -10.25
C ASP A 79 6.06 5.49 -11.16
N CYS A 80 6.53 6.64 -10.66
CA CYS A 80 6.48 7.90 -11.46
C CYS A 80 7.70 8.84 -11.35
N LEU A 81 8.92 8.39 -11.03
CA LEU A 81 10.07 9.29 -10.69
C LEU A 81 9.72 10.30 -9.57
N LYS A 82 8.61 10.11 -8.88
CA LYS A 82 8.13 10.91 -7.76
C LYS A 82 8.27 10.08 -6.50
N THR A 83 8.64 10.73 -5.41
CA THR A 83 8.69 10.12 -4.09
C THR A 83 7.27 9.87 -3.58
N PHE A 84 7.14 8.98 -2.60
CA PHE A 84 5.91 8.94 -1.80
C PHE A 84 5.77 10.24 -1.00
N GLU A 85 4.55 10.77 -0.90
CA GLU A 85 4.26 12.03 -0.22
C GLU A 85 4.18 11.80 1.30
N ASN A 86 5.28 12.07 2.01
CA ASN A 86 5.39 11.91 3.47
C ASN A 86 4.85 10.53 3.96
N PRO A 87 5.44 9.42 3.50
CA PRO A 87 5.00 8.08 3.90
C PRO A 87 5.30 7.85 5.39
N LYS A 88 4.44 7.07 6.04
CA LYS A 88 4.57 6.72 7.46
C LYS A 88 4.48 5.20 7.65
N ILE A 89 5.18 4.71 8.66
CA ILE A 89 4.94 3.35 9.16
C ILE A 89 3.48 3.28 9.63
N GLY A 90 2.77 2.24 9.20
CA GLY A 90 1.35 2.05 9.47
C GLY A 90 0.42 2.51 8.33
N ASP A 91 0.92 3.26 7.34
CA ASP A 91 0.17 3.56 6.12
C ASP A 91 -0.32 2.25 5.48
N LEU A 92 -1.51 2.32 4.88
CA LEU A 92 -2.15 1.17 4.28
C LEU A 92 -1.79 1.03 2.81
N VAL A 93 -1.83 -0.20 2.33
CA VAL A 93 -1.59 -0.54 0.93
C VAL A 93 -2.74 -1.37 0.41
N LYS A 94 -3.23 -1.05 -0.78
CA LYS A 94 -4.24 -1.83 -1.51
C LYS A 94 -3.88 -1.99 -2.98
N PRO A 95 -4.33 -3.05 -3.67
CA PRO A 95 -4.08 -3.23 -5.09
C PRO A 95 -4.90 -2.24 -5.91
N ILE A 96 -4.39 -1.87 -7.08
CA ILE A 96 -5.06 -1.01 -8.08
C ILE A 96 -5.04 -1.63 -9.47
#